data_AF-A0A0K0FUS9-F1
#
_entry.id   AF-A0A0K0FUS9-F1
#
_cell.length_a   1.000
_cell.length_b   1.000
_cell.length_c   1.000
_cell.angle_alpha   90.00
_cell.angle_beta   90.00
_cell.angle_gamma   90.00
#
_symmetry.space_group_name_H-M   'P 1'
#
loop_
_entity.id
_entity.type
_entity.pdbx_description
1 polymer ?
#
loop_
_entity_poly.entity_id
_entity_poly.type
_entity_poly.pdbx_seq_one_letter_code
_entity_poly.pdbx_strand_id
1 'polypeptide(L)' 'MCGNAMLDIFDSEEVDEEEILRGKELAFVLFVALGLFLLLTISYEMIMPVINNPNYPFYNYVPDYTFTVPNASLKKLYH' A
#
# COMPACT_ATOMS: atom_id res chain seq x y z
N MET A 1 28.06 -13.77 -47.75
CA MET A 1 26.58 -13.79 -47.70
C MET A 1 26.18 -14.72 -46.55
N CYS A 2 26.19 -14.24 -45.31
CA CYS A 2 25.86 -15.05 -44.11
C CYS A 2 24.79 -14.41 -43.21
N GLY A 3 24.17 -13.30 -43.65
CA GLY A 3 23.18 -12.57 -42.87
C GLY A 3 21.75 -13.10 -42.98
N ASN A 4 21.42 -13.82 -44.07
CA ASN A 4 20.05 -14.27 -44.30
C ASN A 4 19.69 -15.53 -43.50
N ALA A 5 20.67 -16.39 -43.18
CA ALA A 5 20.43 -17.62 -42.43
C ALA A 5 20.09 -17.37 -40.95
N MET A 6 20.52 -16.25 -40.36
CA MET A 6 20.21 -15.93 -38.96
C MET A 6 18.79 -15.40 -38.80
N LEU A 7 18.27 -14.65 -39.78
CA LEU A 7 16.88 -14.17 -39.78
C LEU A 7 15.88 -15.29 -40.07
N ASP A 8 16.22 -16.22 -40.98
CA ASP A 8 15.40 -17.42 -41.24
C ASP A 8 15.26 -18.34 -40.01
N ILE A 9 16.21 -18.30 -39.06
CA ILE A 9 16.13 -19.10 -37.82
C ILE A 9 15.10 -18.51 -36.84
N PHE A 10 14.96 -17.18 -36.80
CA PHE A 10 13.94 -16.52 -35.97
C PHE A 10 12.54 -16.58 -36.59
N ASP A 11 12.43 -16.65 -37.92
CA ASP A 11 11.15 -16.78 -38.64
C ASP A 11 10.66 -18.23 -38.81
N SER A 12 11.51 -19.24 -38.55
CA SER A 12 11.15 -20.67 -38.65
C SER A 12 10.86 -21.34 -37.32
N GLU A 13 10.98 -20.61 -36.22
CA GLU A 13 10.49 -21.04 -34.92
C GLU A 13 8.97 -20.80 -34.90
N GLU A 14 8.20 -21.77 -35.41
CA GLU A 14 6.75 -21.81 -35.24
C GLU A 14 6.47 -21.77 -33.73
N VAL A 15 6.24 -20.58 -33.20
CA VAL A 15 5.97 -20.39 -31.78
C VAL A 15 4.63 -21.06 -31.49
N ASP A 16 4.71 -22.22 -30.81
CA ASP A 16 3.54 -23.01 -30.45
C ASP A 16 2.54 -22.13 -29.71
N GLU A 17 1.28 -22.12 -30.14
CA GLU A 17 0.24 -21.26 -29.56
C GLU A 17 0.09 -21.49 -28.05
N GLU A 18 0.43 -22.69 -27.57
CA GLU A 18 0.47 -23.06 -26.15
C GLU A 18 1.59 -22.33 -25.37
N GLU A 19 2.77 -22.14 -25.97
CA GLU A 19 3.85 -21.35 -25.37
C GLU A 19 3.51 -19.86 -25.31
N ILE A 20 2.84 -19.32 -26.35
CA ILE A 20 2.32 -17.96 -26.35
C ILE A 20 1.27 -17.77 -25.25
N LEU A 21 0.38 -18.75 -25.06
CA LEU A 21 -0.66 -18.72 -24.03
C LEU A 21 -0.02 -18.67 -22.63
N ARG A 22 0.98 -19.53 -22.37
CA ARG A 22 1.74 -19.54 -21.10
C ARG A 22 2.54 -18.25 -20.89
N GLY A 23 3.14 -17.70 -21.94
CA GLY A 23 3.85 -16.42 -21.88
C GLY A 23 2.93 -15.26 -21.51
N LYS A 24 1.70 -15.24 -22.05
CA LYS A 24 0.69 -14.24 -21.72
C LYS A 24 0.19 -14.36 -20.28
N GLU A 25 -0.01 -15.58 -19.79
CA GLU A 25 -0.37 -15.83 -18.38
C GLU A 25 0.75 -15.38 -17.44
N LEU A 26 2.01 -15.69 -17.76
CA LEU A 26 3.16 -15.27 -16.97
C LEU A 26 3.32 -13.75 -16.94
N ALA A 27 3.11 -13.07 -18.08
CA ALA A 27 3.10 -11.62 -18.17
C ALA A 27 1.98 -10.99 -17.32
N PHE A 28 0.79 -11.61 -17.33
CA PHE A 28 -0.34 -11.16 -16.50
C PHE A 28 -0.04 -11.30 -15.01
N VAL A 29 0.50 -12.45 -14.58
CA VAL A 29 0.90 -12.68 -13.18
C VAL A 29 1.96 -11.67 -12.75
N LEU A 30 2.95 -11.41 -13.59
CA LEU A 30 4.01 -10.43 -13.32
C LEU A 30 3.45 -9.02 -13.19
N PHE A 31 2.51 -8.64 -14.07
CA PHE A 31 1.84 -7.34 -14.00
C PHE A 31 1.04 -7.18 -12.71
N VAL A 32 0.25 -8.20 -12.33
CA VAL A 32 -0.50 -8.19 -11.07
C VAL A 32 0.44 -8.12 -9.87
N ALA A 33 1.53 -8.89 -9.86
CA ALA A 33 2.50 -8.87 -8.79
C ALA A 33 3.17 -7.49 -8.62
N LEU A 34 3.56 -6.84 -9.72
CA LEU A 34 4.09 -5.48 -9.70
C LEU A 34 3.04 -4.47 -9.20
N GLY A 35 1.79 -4.59 -9.64
CA GLY A 35 0.70 -3.74 -9.16
C GLY A 35 0.48 -3.87 -7.65
N LEU A 36 0.49 -5.09 -7.12
CA LEU A 36 0.38 -5.36 -5.68
C LEU A 36 1.58 -4.81 -4.90
N PHE A 37 2.79 -4.96 -5.44
CA PHE A 37 4.00 -4.42 -4.83
C PHE A 37 3.96 -2.89 -4.73
N LEU A 38 3.51 -2.21 -5.78
CA LEU A 38 3.35 -0.75 -5.77
C LEU A 38 2.26 -0.30 -4.78
N LEU A 39 1.11 -0.97 -4.77
CA LEU A 39 0.04 -0.70 -3.80
C LEU A 39 0.52 -0.85 -2.37
N LEU A 40 1.25 -1.93 -2.08
CA LEU A 40 1.83 -2.17 -0.76
C LEU A 40 2.79 -1.03 -0.37
N THR A 41 3.68 -0.64 -1.28
CA THR A 41 4.66 0.43 -1.03
C THR A 41 3.98 1.76 -0.74
N ILE A 42 2.98 2.14 -1.56
CA ILE A 42 2.21 3.38 -1.34
C ILE A 42 1.46 3.31 0.00
N SER A 43 0.83 2.18 0.31
CA SER A 43 0.11 2.03 1.58
C SER A 43 1.03 2.14 2.79
N TYR A 44 2.24 1.60 2.70
CA TYR A 44 3.25 1.68 3.76
C TYR A 44 3.66 3.15 4.02
N GLU A 45 3.98 3.90 2.96
CA GLU A 45 4.36 5.32 3.08
C GLU A 45 3.22 6.18 3.65
N MET A 46 1.97 5.88 3.31
CA MET A 46 0.80 6.60 3.84
C MET A 46 0.55 6.29 5.33
N ILE A 47 0.81 5.06 5.77
CA ILE A 47 0.56 4.60 7.14
C ILE A 47 1.71 4.97 8.09
N MET A 48 2.96 4.97 7.62
CA MET A 48 4.15 5.27 8.42
C MET A 48 4.05 6.57 9.26
N PRO A 49 3.59 7.73 8.72
CA PRO A 49 3.45 8.94 9.52
C PRO A 49 2.32 8.87 10.55
N VAL A 50 1.38 7.94 10.41
CA VAL A 50 0.33 7.73 11.43
C VAL A 50 0.87 6.90 12.58
N ILE A 51 1.57 5.79 12.27
CA ILE A 51 2.13 4.89 13.28
C ILE A 51 3.25 5.57 14.07
N ASN A 52 4.16 6.26 13.39
CA ASN A 52 5.34 6.85 14.02
C ASN A 52 5.12 8.26 14.56
N ASN A 53 3.88 8.78 14.56
CA ASN A 53 3.60 10.10 15.10
C ASN A 53 3.23 10.03 16.59
N PRO A 54 4.11 10.49 17.50
CA PRO A 54 3.84 10.53 18.95
C PRO A 54 2.76 11.55 19.33
N ASN A 55 2.25 12.34 18.39
CA ASN A 55 1.15 13.28 18.60
C ASN A 55 -0.13 12.84 17.89
N TYR A 56 -0.24 11.59 17.42
CA TYR A 56 -1.47 11.11 16.78
C TYR A 56 -2.61 11.05 17.83
N PRO A 57 -3.71 11.80 17.60
CA PRO A 57 -4.66 12.14 18.67
C PRO A 57 -5.46 10.95 19.22
N PHE A 58 -5.50 9.84 18.49
CA PHE A 58 -6.30 8.66 18.87
C PHE A 58 -5.57 7.66 19.78
N TYR A 59 -4.24 7.58 19.69
CA TYR A 59 -3.47 6.60 20.48
C TYR A 59 -2.80 7.20 21.73
N ASN A 60 -2.62 8.52 21.76
CA ASN A 60 -1.96 9.23 22.88
C ASN A 60 -2.94 10.00 23.77
N TYR A 61 -4.25 9.71 23.68
CA TYR A 61 -5.23 10.32 24.56
C TYR A 61 -5.07 9.74 25.98
N VAL A 62 -4.39 10.50 26.85
CA VAL A 62 -4.40 10.21 28.28
C VAL A 62 -5.77 10.67 28.81
N PRO A 63 -6.62 9.76 29.32
CA PRO A 63 -7.89 10.17 29.91
C PRO A 63 -7.64 11.13 31.06
N ASP A 64 -8.29 12.30 31.00
CA ASP A 64 -8.21 13.28 32.07
C ASP A 64 -9.09 12.82 33.24
N TYR A 65 -8.44 12.42 34.34
CA TYR A 65 -9.11 12.04 35.59
C TYR A 65 -9.27 13.20 36.56
N THR A 66 -9.02 14.44 36.15
CA THR A 66 -9.27 15.58 37.03
C THR A 66 -10.75 15.70 37.35
N PHE A 67 -11.07 15.48 38.63
CA PHE A 67 -12.41 15.66 39.15
C PHE A 67 -12.75 17.16 39.13
N THR A 68 -13.59 17.56 38.18
CA THR A 68 -14.13 18.92 38.14
C THR A 68 -15.36 18.98 39.03
N VAL A 69 -15.24 19.70 40.14
CA VAL A 69 -16.40 19.98 41.01
C VAL A 69 -17.36 20.86 40.20
N PRO A 70 -18.63 20.47 40.01
CA PRO A 70 -19.58 21.32 39.31
C PRO A 70 -19.69 22.65 40.07
N ASN A 71 -19.35 23.75 39.40
CA ASN A 71 -19.35 25.12 39.94
C ASN A 71 -20.77 25.67 40.14
N ALA A 72 -21.69 24.83 40.59
CA ALA A 72 -23.01 25.23 41.02
C ALA A 72 -22.99 25.39 42.55
N SER A 73 -23.09 26.65 43.01
CA SER A 73 -23.56 27.00 44.36
C SER A 73 -22.57 27.26 45.52
N LEU A 74 -21.33 27.72 45.28
CA LEU A 74 -20.55 28.33 46.39
C LEU A 74 -20.89 29.80 46.66
N LYS A 75 -21.64 30.46 45.77
CA LYS A 75 -22.00 31.90 45.93
C LYS A 75 -23.22 32.16 46.83
N LYS A 76 -23.92 31.13 47.31
CA LYS A 76 -25.17 31.26 48.08
C LYS A 76 -25.02 31.10 49.59
N LEU A 77 -23.80 30.90 50.10
CA LEU A 77 -23.54 30.59 51.51
C LEU A 77 -22.86 31.73 52.30
N TYR A 78 -22.66 32.91 51.70
CA TYR A 78 -22.01 34.07 52.33
C TYR A 78 -22.88 35.35 52.35
N HIS A 79 -24.20 35.22 52.22
CA HIS A 79 -25.14 36.32 52.48
C HIS A 79 -26.12 35.95 53.59
#